data_AF-A0A2R3IX06-F1
#
_entry.id   AF-A0A2R3IX06-F1
#
_cell.length_a   1.000
_cell.length_b   1.000
_cell.length_c   1.000
_cell.angle_alpha   90.00
_cell.angle_beta   90.00
_cell.angle_gamma   90.00
#
_symmetry.space_group_name_H-M   'P 1'
#
loop_
_entity.id
_entity.type
_entity.pdbx_description
1 polymer ?
#
loop_
_entity_poly.entity_id
_entity_poly.type
_entity_poly.pdbx_seq_one_letter_code
_entity_poly.pdbx_strand_id
1 'polypeptide(L)'
;MAQAAEADCSLTFELCQAGDGVLLMTDGISDDLIPEQLEPFFDAIYQRQLSSSKRRMRQWLTRELNGWSTPRHGDDKTIAGIFRTD
;
A
#
# COMPACT_ATOMS: atom_id res chain seq x y z
N MET A 1 -36.78 1.99 -9.40
CA MET A 1 -35.68 1.21 -10.01
C MET A 1 -34.45 1.40 -9.14
N ALA A 2 -33.86 0.27 -8.72
CA ALA A 2 -32.63 0.05 -7.96
C ALA A 2 -32.06 1.22 -7.13
N GLN A 3 -32.34 1.19 -5.84
CA GLN A 3 -31.53 1.87 -4.83
C GLN A 3 -30.27 1.02 -4.63
N ALA A 4 -29.11 1.50 -5.09
CA ALA A 4 -27.84 0.87 -4.78
C ALA A 4 -27.65 0.98 -3.27
N ALA A 5 -27.74 -0.15 -2.57
CA ALA A 5 -27.32 -0.21 -1.19
C ALA A 5 -25.82 0.12 -1.16
N GLU A 6 -25.47 1.26 -0.57
CA GLU A 6 -24.10 1.52 -0.14
C GLU A 6 -23.72 0.39 0.82
N ALA A 7 -22.98 -0.59 0.29
CA ALA A 7 -22.40 -1.62 1.11
C ALA A 7 -21.32 -0.95 1.96
N ASP A 8 -21.61 -0.77 3.24
CA ASP A 8 -20.66 -0.29 4.23
C ASP A 8 -19.61 -1.40 4.44
N CYS A 9 -18.60 -1.42 3.57
CA CYS A 9 -17.52 -2.42 3.59
C CYS A 9 -16.48 -2.04 4.64
N SER A 10 -16.87 -2.05 5.91
CA SER A 10 -15.95 -1.89 7.03
C SER A 10 -15.24 -3.22 7.32
N LEU A 11 -13.91 -3.21 7.35
CA LEU A 11 -13.09 -4.33 7.80
C LEU A 11 -12.42 -3.94 9.12
N THR A 12 -12.49 -4.82 10.12
CA THR A 12 -11.79 -4.65 11.40
C THR A 12 -10.72 -5.72 11.51
N PHE A 13 -9.48 -5.29 11.77
CA PHE A 13 -8.35 -6.16 12.02
C PHE A 13 -7.47 -5.53 13.10
N GLU A 14 -6.77 -6.37 13.86
CA GLU A 14 -5.87 -5.94 14.93
C GLU A 14 -4.42 -6.14 14.50
N LEU A 15 -3.56 -5.16 14.83
CA LEU A 15 -2.12 -5.25 14.65
C LEU A 15 -1.50 -5.68 15.99
N CYS A 16 -1.29 -6.98 16.17
CA CYS A 16 -0.97 -7.61 17.45
C CYS A 16 0.52 -7.71 17.75
N GLN A 17 1.37 -7.83 16.72
CA GLN A 17 2.80 -8.06 16.85
C GLN A 17 3.63 -7.12 15.95
N ALA A 18 4.90 -6.95 16.30
CA ALA A 18 5.84 -6.25 15.42
C ALA A 18 5.99 -7.03 14.11
N GLY A 19 5.82 -6.35 12.98
CA GLY A 19 5.67 -6.99 11.67
C GLY A 19 4.29 -6.81 11.07
N ASP A 20 3.26 -6.64 11.92
CA ASP A 20 1.91 -6.42 11.44
C ASP A 20 1.79 -5.02 10.84
N GLY A 21 1.04 -4.93 9.76
CA GLY A 21 0.70 -3.66 9.17
C GLY A 21 -0.37 -3.80 8.12
N VAL A 22 -0.87 -2.65 7.70
CA VAL A 22 -1.79 -2.56 6.57
C VAL A 22 -1.31 -1.51 5.60
N LEU A 23 -1.37 -1.90 4.34
CA LEU A 23 -1.03 -1.09 3.20
C LEU A 23 -2.30 -0.82 2.40
N LEU A 24 -2.64 0.44 2.27
CA LEU A 24 -3.73 0.95 1.48
C LEU A 24 -3.15 1.53 0.20
N MET A 25 -3.80 1.25 -0.93
CA MET A 25 -3.37 1.73 -2.23
C MET A 25 -4.58 2.02 -3.12
N THR A 26 -4.39 2.89 -4.10
CA THR A 26 -5.40 3.14 -5.15
C THR A 26 -5.38 2.04 -6.21
N ASP A 27 -6.46 1.96 -6.98
CA ASP A 27 -6.60 1.12 -8.17
C ASP A 27 -5.43 1.28 -9.14
N GLY A 28 -4.95 2.52 -9.34
CA GLY A 28 -3.76 2.81 -10.15
C GLY A 28 -2.44 2.19 -9.68
N ILE A 29 -2.44 1.48 -8.54
CA ILE A 29 -1.35 0.61 -8.06
C ILE A 29 -1.84 -0.84 -7.96
N SER A 30 -3.02 -1.08 -7.36
CA SER A 30 -3.48 -2.45 -7.11
C SER A 30 -3.78 -3.23 -8.39
N ASP A 31 -4.18 -2.56 -9.47
CA ASP A 31 -4.51 -3.21 -10.74
C ASP A 31 -3.27 -3.85 -11.41
N ASP A 32 -2.08 -3.35 -11.07
CA ASP A 32 -0.80 -3.90 -11.54
C ASP A 32 -0.25 -5.04 -10.65
N LEU A 33 -0.81 -5.23 -9.45
CA LEU A 33 -0.32 -6.22 -8.49
C LEU A 33 -1.08 -7.54 -8.64
N ILE A 34 -0.34 -8.61 -8.95
CA ILE A 34 -0.89 -9.97 -8.89
C ILE A 34 -0.90 -10.48 -7.44
N PRO A 35 -1.85 -11.37 -7.05
CA PRO A 35 -1.99 -11.85 -5.68
C PRO A 35 -0.71 -12.41 -5.07
N GLU A 36 0.11 -13.10 -5.88
CA GLU A 36 1.37 -13.71 -5.46
C GLU A 36 2.47 -12.69 -5.14
N GLN A 37 2.30 -11.43 -5.55
CA GLN A 37 3.24 -10.33 -5.29
C GLN A 37 2.79 -9.42 -4.14
N LEU A 38 1.58 -9.58 -3.61
CA LEU A 38 1.06 -8.72 -2.53
C LEU A 38 1.91 -8.81 -1.26
N GLU A 39 2.24 -10.02 -0.83
CA GLU A 39 3.06 -10.26 0.36
C GLU A 39 4.51 -9.79 0.16
N PRO A 40 5.22 -10.16 -0.94
CA PRO A 40 6.54 -9.59 -1.25
C PRO A 40 6.55 -8.05 -1.35
N PHE A 41 5.50 -7.44 -1.90
CA PHE A 41 5.37 -6.00 -2.01
C PHE A 41 5.23 -5.34 -0.63
N PHE A 42 4.39 -5.91 0.24
CA PHE A 42 4.26 -5.46 1.63
C PHE A 42 5.59 -5.57 2.36
N ASP A 43 6.26 -6.73 2.29
CA ASP A 43 7.53 -6.98 2.97
C ASP A 43 8.62 -6.01 2.52
N ALA A 44 8.72 -5.72 1.22
CA ALA A 44 9.69 -4.76 0.70
C ALA A 44 9.50 -3.36 1.32
N ILE A 45 8.26 -2.90 1.43
CA ILE A 45 7.90 -1.61 2.03
C ILE A 45 8.18 -1.64 3.54
N TYR A 46 7.80 -2.70 4.23
CA TYR A 46 8.01 -2.86 5.67
C TYR A 46 9.51 -2.88 6.03
N GLN A 47 10.32 -3.70 5.36
CA GLN A 47 11.77 -3.77 5.56
C GLN A 47 12.46 -2.42 5.27
N ARG A 48 11.98 -1.71 4.25
CA ARG A 48 12.48 -0.37 3.92
C ARG A 48 12.14 0.65 5.00
N GLN A 49 10.94 0.57 5.56
CA GLN A 49 10.48 1.42 6.66
C GLN A 49 11.31 1.18 7.93
N LEU A 50 11.62 -0.07 8.29
CA LEU A 50 12.46 -0.39 9.46
C LEU A 50 13.87 0.22 9.38
N SER A 51 14.43 0.33 8.17
CA SER A 51 15.76 0.88 7.92
C SER A 51 15.79 2.38 7.59
N SER A 52 14.63 3.06 7.60
CA SER A 52 14.48 4.43 7.11
C SER A 52 13.77 5.35 8.10
N SER A 53 14.25 6.59 8.22
CA SER A 53 13.44 7.64 8.83
C SER A 53 12.19 7.93 7.99
N LYS A 54 11.12 8.42 8.62
CA LYS A 54 9.88 8.84 7.93
C LYS A 54 10.15 9.71 6.69
N ARG A 55 11.13 10.63 6.77
CA ARG A 55 11.52 11.48 5.64
C ARG A 55 12.13 10.67 4.48
N ARG A 56 13.04 9.74 4.79
CA ARG A 56 13.68 8.89 3.77
C ARG A 56 12.68 7.93 3.14
N MET A 57 11.78 7.35 3.95
CA MET A 57 10.73 6.48 3.44
C MET A 57 9.81 7.23 2.48
N ARG A 58 9.34 8.43 2.85
CA ARG A 58 8.52 9.27 1.95
C ARG A 58 9.25 9.56 0.64
N GLN A 59 10.51 9.99 0.72
CA GLN A 59 11.30 10.26 -0.48
C GLN A 59 11.49 9.03 -1.37
N TRP A 60 11.66 7.86 -0.76
CA TRP A 60 11.78 6.60 -1.48
C TRP A 60 10.46 6.22 -2.16
N LEU A 61 9.34 6.19 -1.41
CA LEU A 61 8.01 5.92 -1.98
C LEU A 61 7.66 6.88 -3.11
N THR A 62 7.89 8.19 -2.93
CA THR A 62 7.65 9.17 -4.00
C THR A 62 8.46 8.86 -5.26
N ARG A 63 9.69 8.36 -5.14
CA ARG A 63 10.49 7.97 -6.30
C ARG A 63 9.94 6.72 -6.97
N GLU A 64 9.62 5.68 -6.20
CA GLU A 64 9.06 4.44 -6.74
C GLU A 64 7.72 4.69 -7.47
N LEU A 65 6.83 5.50 -6.88
CA LEU A 65 5.52 5.80 -7.49
C LEU A 65 5.63 6.68 -8.74
N ASN A 66 6.59 7.61 -8.80
CA ASN A 66 6.84 8.41 -10.00
C ASN A 66 7.54 7.61 -11.10
N GLY A 67 8.40 6.67 -10.70
CA GLY A 67 9.15 5.78 -11.60
C GLY A 67 8.45 4.44 -11.84
N TRP A 68 7.11 4.40 -11.72
CA TRP A 68 6.35 3.17 -11.73
C TRP A 68 6.65 2.33 -12.98
N SER A 69 6.92 1.04 -12.77
CA SER A 69 7.47 0.14 -13.79
C SER A 69 6.54 -0.08 -14.98
N THR A 70 5.22 0.11 -14.81
CA THR A 70 4.23 -0.05 -15.88
C THR A 70 4.25 1.16 -16.82
N PRO A 71 4.72 1.02 -18.08
CA PRO A 71 4.85 2.15 -18.98
C PRO A 71 3.48 2.73 -19.32
N ARG A 72 3.36 4.07 -19.31
CA ARG A 72 2.14 4.82 -19.66
C ARG A 72 0.97 4.66 -18.68
N HIS A 73 1.21 4.22 -17.45
CA HIS A 73 0.18 4.22 -16.41
C HIS A 73 -0.12 5.67 -15.96
N GLY A 74 -1.17 6.26 -16.53
CA GLY A 74 -1.53 7.68 -16.37
C GLY A 74 -2.29 8.02 -15.08
N ASP A 75 -2.81 7.01 -14.38
CA ASP A 75 -3.60 7.23 -13.16
C ASP A 75 -2.76 7.67 -11.96
N ASP A 76 -3.42 8.40 -11.06
CA ASP A 76 -2.86 8.87 -9.81
C ASP A 76 -2.55 7.68 -8.88
N LYS A 77 -1.30 7.61 -8.43
CA LYS A 77 -0.79 6.53 -7.58
C LYS A 77 -0.67 7.03 -6.15
N THR A 78 -1.47 6.46 -5.25
CA THR A 78 -1.43 6.79 -3.83
C THR A 78 -1.24 5.52 -3.01
N ILE A 79 -0.31 5.58 -2.04
CA ILE A 79 -0.05 4.50 -1.11
C ILE A 79 0.04 5.04 0.32
N ALA A 80 -0.55 4.33 1.28
CA ALA A 80 -0.48 4.64 2.70
C ALA A 80 -0.24 3.36 3.50
N GLY A 81 0.66 3.41 4.48
CA GLY A 81 1.00 2.26 5.31
C GLY A 81 0.90 2.58 6.78
N ILE A 82 0.26 1.71 7.56
CA ILE A 82 0.27 1.71 9.01
C ILE A 82 0.98 0.45 9.45
N PHE A 83 2.09 0.59 10.17
CA PHE A 83 2.93 -0.53 10.59
C PHE A 83 3.12 -0.49 12.10
N ARG A 84 3.03 -1.66 12.73
CA ARG A 84 3.46 -1.88 14.10
C ARG A 84 4.92 -2.30 14.08
N THR A 85 5.79 -1.41 14.55
CA THR A 85 7.24 -1.59 14.50
C THR A 85 7.87 -2.01 15.83
N ASP A 86 7.09 -1.98 16.93
CA ASP A 86 7.49 -2.37 18.29
C ASP A 86 6.32 -3.05 19.05
#